data_AF-A0A1C0UTW9-F1
#
_entry.id   AF-A0A1C0UTW9-F1
#
_cell.length_a   1.000
_cell.length_b   1.000
_cell.length_c   1.000
_cell.angle_alpha   90.00
_cell.angle_beta   90.00
_cell.angle_gamma   90.00
#
_symmetry.space_group_name_H-M   'P 1'
#
loop_
_entity.id
_entity.type
_entity.pdbx_description
1 polymer ?
#
loop_
_entity_poly.entity_id
_entity_poly.type
_entity_poly.pdbx_seq_one_letter_code
_entity_poly.pdbx_strand_id
1 'polypeptide(L)'
;MKEADYYESTNGVVVMVEPYSQQEQIQQIVYRILDANLDRTREGLRIIEEWCRFGLNNAQLAGECKYLRQELAKWHTAEIRAARDTVGDIGTDLSHPQEEQRASIKSLLQANFCRVQEALRVLEEYGKLYSSNMGKAFKQMRYRVYTLESSLMGYQRHQLLWRSHLYLVTSPSDNLFATVESALKGGLTLVQYRDKNSDDTVRLEQATILRQLCHAYGALLIMNDRVDLALAVDADGVHLGQQDMPIGLARQLLGPQRIIGRSTTNSEEMHRAINEGADYIGVGPIYETPTKAGKVAAGLEYVSYAAQNSPIPWFAIGGIDANNINDVIDAGAERVAVVRSLMQAEQPTLVTQYLLSQLNRVRPQPEIIQN
;
A
#
# COMPACT_ATOMS: atom_id res chain seq x y z
N MET A 1 -40.74 26.28 53.96
CA MET A 1 -40.89 27.13 55.15
C MET A 1 -39.51 27.22 55.79
N LYS A 2 -38.92 28.43 55.75
CA LYS A 2 -37.71 28.93 56.45
C LYS A 2 -36.35 28.32 56.05
N GLU A 3 -35.28 29.09 55.82
CA GLU A 3 -35.01 30.50 56.17
C GLU A 3 -33.96 31.10 55.20
N ALA A 4 -34.15 32.37 54.86
CA ALA A 4 -33.24 33.17 54.05
C ALA A 4 -32.49 34.10 55.00
N ASP A 5 -31.15 34.08 54.95
CA ASP A 5 -30.33 35.07 55.63
C ASP A 5 -30.06 36.25 54.69
N TYR A 6 -30.57 37.41 55.10
CA TYR A 6 -30.36 38.72 54.50
C TYR A 6 -29.02 39.30 54.96
N TYR A 7 -28.23 39.81 54.01
CA TYR A 7 -27.26 40.87 54.26
C TYR A 7 -27.57 42.05 53.34
N GLU A 8 -28.04 43.15 53.92
CA GLU A 8 -28.04 44.46 53.26
C GLU A 8 -26.65 45.10 53.42
N SER A 9 -26.01 45.44 52.30
CA SER A 9 -25.07 46.55 52.27
C SER A 9 -25.35 47.38 51.02
N THR A 10 -25.52 48.68 51.25
CA THR A 10 -26.05 49.69 50.35
C THR A 10 -25.00 50.14 49.32
N ASN A 11 -25.49 50.40 48.10
CA ASN A 11 -24.78 50.99 46.95
C ASN A 11 -23.75 50.10 46.23
N GLY A 12 -24.26 49.15 45.45
CA GLY A 12 -23.54 48.54 44.34
C GLY A 12 -24.54 48.02 43.33
N VAL A 13 -24.39 48.39 42.06
CA VAL A 13 -25.14 47.80 40.94
C VAL A 13 -25.03 46.28 41.06
N VAL A 14 -26.13 45.61 41.38
CA VAL A 14 -26.21 44.15 41.34
C VAL A 14 -26.22 43.77 39.87
N VAL A 15 -25.03 43.49 39.32
CA VAL A 15 -24.90 42.76 38.07
C VAL A 15 -25.37 41.35 38.38
N MET A 16 -26.60 41.05 37.99
CA MET A 16 -27.16 39.70 38.01
C MET A 16 -26.34 38.86 37.02
N VAL A 17 -25.33 38.16 37.50
CA VAL A 17 -24.69 37.08 36.75
C VAL A 17 -25.65 35.90 36.85
N GLU A 18 -26.48 35.70 35.84
CA GLU A 18 -27.30 34.49 35.74
C GLU A 18 -26.37 33.26 35.72
N PRO A 19 -26.65 32.22 36.53
CA PRO A 19 -25.89 30.98 36.47
C PRO A 19 -26.23 30.28 35.15
N TYR A 20 -25.23 30.13 34.27
CA TYR A 20 -25.31 29.35 33.03
C TYR A 20 -26.09 28.06 33.25
N SER A 21 -27.07 27.78 32.38
CA SER A 21 -27.82 26.53 32.49
C SER A 21 -26.89 25.35 32.23
N GLN A 22 -27.09 24.23 32.94
CA GLN A 22 -26.28 23.01 32.78
C GLN A 22 -26.24 22.53 31.30
N GLN A 23 -27.29 22.81 30.54
CA GLN A 23 -27.38 22.51 29.11
C GLN A 23 -26.43 23.36 28.26
N GLU A 24 -26.36 24.67 28.50
CA GLU A 24 -25.43 25.57 27.79
C GLU A 24 -23.96 25.23 28.11
N GLN A 25 -23.66 24.84 29.35
CA GLN A 25 -22.32 24.41 29.74
C GLN A 25 -21.91 23.12 29.01
N ILE A 26 -22.81 22.13 28.93
CA ILE A 26 -22.58 20.89 28.17
C ILE A 26 -22.39 21.19 26.68
N GLN A 27 -23.19 22.10 26.12
CA GLN A 27 -23.09 22.50 24.72
C GLN A 27 -21.71 23.12 24.41
N GLN A 28 -21.22 24.01 25.27
CA GLN A 28 -19.88 24.59 25.12
C GLN A 28 -18.77 23.54 25.17
N ILE A 29 -18.89 22.55 26.06
CA ILE A 29 -17.94 21.42 26.12
C ILE A 29 -17.98 20.61 24.83
N VAL A 30 -19.17 20.32 24.28
CA VAL A 30 -19.30 19.64 22.99
C VAL A 30 -18.62 20.44 21.87
N TYR A 31 -18.79 21.76 21.84
CA TYR A 31 -18.15 22.60 20.82
C TYR A 31 -16.62 22.58 20.91
N ARG A 32 -16.06 22.62 22.12
CA ARG A 32 -14.61 22.44 22.34
C ARG A 32 -14.10 21.11 21.80
N ILE A 33 -14.82 20.02 22.06
CA ILE A 33 -14.46 18.68 21.59
C ILE A 33 -14.51 18.63 20.05
N LEU A 34 -15.54 19.21 19.44
CA LEU A 34 -15.68 19.26 17.99
C LEU A 34 -14.57 20.11 17.33
N ASP A 35 -14.25 21.28 17.89
CA ASP A 35 -13.17 22.17 17.39
C ASP A 35 -11.83 21.44 17.33
N ALA A 36 -11.40 20.87 18.46
CA ALA A 36 -10.12 20.19 18.57
C ALA A 36 -9.99 19.01 17.59
N ASN A 37 -11.05 18.23 17.40
CA ASN A 37 -11.00 17.06 16.52
C ASN A 37 -11.17 17.42 15.04
N LEU A 38 -11.87 18.49 14.70
CA LEU A 38 -11.90 19.02 13.33
C LEU A 38 -10.51 19.47 12.89
N ASP A 39 -9.78 20.18 13.75
CA ASP A 39 -8.42 20.63 13.45
C ASP A 39 -7.43 19.44 13.40
N ARG A 40 -7.42 18.53 14.39
CA ARG A 40 -6.57 17.31 14.33
C ARG A 40 -6.77 16.50 13.06
N THR A 41 -8.04 16.32 12.65
CA THR A 41 -8.35 15.56 11.44
C THR A 41 -7.77 16.26 10.20
N ARG A 42 -7.94 17.58 10.11
CA ARG A 42 -7.43 18.37 8.97
C ARG A 42 -5.91 18.43 8.92
N GLU A 43 -5.24 18.51 10.07
CA GLU A 43 -3.77 18.48 10.18
C GLU A 43 -3.20 17.12 9.81
N GLY A 44 -3.74 16.03 10.35
CA GLY A 44 -3.30 14.67 10.01
C GLY A 44 -3.48 14.36 8.53
N LEU A 45 -4.63 14.74 7.95
CA LEU A 45 -4.85 14.63 6.50
C LEU A 45 -3.91 15.50 5.68
N ARG A 46 -3.49 16.67 6.20
CA ARG A 46 -2.52 17.53 5.52
C ARG A 46 -1.16 16.86 5.44
N ILE A 47 -0.70 16.21 6.50
CA ILE A 47 0.56 15.45 6.50
C ILE A 47 0.52 14.33 5.45
N ILE A 48 -0.60 13.60 5.37
CA ILE A 48 -0.79 12.53 4.39
C ILE A 48 -0.82 13.10 2.95
N GLU A 49 -1.54 14.20 2.72
CA GLU A 49 -1.62 14.91 1.43
C GLU A 49 -0.23 15.28 0.89
N GLU A 50 0.63 15.81 1.75
CA GLU A 50 1.99 16.23 1.38
C GLU A 50 2.86 15.05 0.94
N TRP A 51 2.74 13.89 1.61
CA TRP A 51 3.42 12.67 1.16
C TRP A 51 2.87 12.18 -0.20
N CYS A 52 1.55 12.20 -0.38
CA CYS A 52 0.96 11.84 -1.68
C CYS A 52 1.46 12.75 -2.81
N ARG A 53 1.62 14.05 -2.54
CA ARG A 53 2.06 15.03 -3.53
C ARG A 53 3.55 14.95 -3.82
N PHE A 54 4.40 14.96 -2.79
CA PHE A 54 5.84 15.10 -2.97
C PHE A 54 6.59 13.78 -2.85
N GLY A 55 6.13 12.86 -2.00
CA GLY A 55 6.74 11.54 -1.86
C GLY A 55 6.34 10.60 -2.99
N LEU A 56 5.06 10.62 -3.36
CA LEU A 56 4.50 9.68 -4.34
C LEU A 56 4.24 10.30 -5.72
N ASN A 57 4.22 11.63 -5.85
CA ASN A 57 3.78 12.33 -7.07
C ASN A 57 2.42 11.82 -7.59
N ASN A 58 1.52 11.43 -6.68
CA ASN A 58 0.23 10.83 -7.01
C ASN A 58 -0.89 11.87 -6.84
N ALA A 59 -1.33 12.43 -7.97
CA ALA A 59 -2.37 13.45 -8.01
C ALA A 59 -3.73 12.97 -7.49
N GLN A 60 -4.07 11.70 -7.71
CA GLN A 60 -5.34 11.12 -7.28
C GLN A 60 -5.41 11.03 -5.75
N LEU A 61 -4.41 10.42 -5.11
CA LEU A 61 -4.36 10.28 -3.66
C LEU A 61 -4.27 11.65 -2.97
N ALA A 62 -3.49 12.59 -3.52
CA ALA A 62 -3.42 13.96 -3.02
C ALA A 62 -4.78 14.67 -3.15
N GLY A 63 -5.49 14.47 -4.27
CA GLY A 63 -6.83 14.99 -4.52
C GLY A 63 -7.85 14.51 -3.50
N GLU A 64 -7.84 13.21 -3.17
CA GLU A 64 -8.72 12.64 -2.14
C GLU A 64 -8.46 13.25 -0.75
N CYS A 65 -7.19 13.42 -0.36
CA CYS A 65 -6.83 14.08 0.90
C CYS A 65 -7.35 15.53 0.93
N LYS A 66 -7.12 16.28 -0.15
CA LYS A 66 -7.58 17.67 -0.30
C LYS A 66 -9.10 17.76 -0.21
N TYR A 67 -9.82 16.87 -0.89
CA TYR A 67 -11.28 16.81 -0.86
C TYR A 67 -11.78 16.57 0.57
N LEU A 68 -11.25 15.55 1.27
CA LEU A 68 -11.64 15.27 2.66
C LEU A 68 -11.41 16.48 3.57
N ARG A 69 -10.27 17.17 3.44
CA ARG A 69 -9.98 18.39 4.21
C ARG A 69 -10.94 19.53 3.90
N GLN A 70 -11.35 19.70 2.65
CA GLN A 70 -12.33 20.72 2.25
C GLN A 70 -13.72 20.40 2.77
N GLU A 71 -14.14 19.13 2.72
CA GLU A 71 -15.41 18.70 3.30
C GLU A 71 -15.44 18.89 4.83
N LEU A 72 -14.35 18.54 5.53
CA LEU A 72 -14.20 18.78 6.97
C LEU A 72 -14.34 20.27 7.32
N ALA A 73 -13.74 21.16 6.52
CA ALA A 73 -13.79 22.60 6.78
C ALA A 73 -15.22 23.16 6.75
N LYS A 74 -16.14 22.55 5.99
CA LYS A 74 -17.56 22.96 5.94
C LYS A 74 -18.29 22.74 7.26
N TRP A 75 -17.85 21.76 8.06
CA TRP A 75 -18.44 21.43 9.36
C TRP A 75 -17.88 22.27 10.51
N HIS A 76 -16.77 22.95 10.27
CA HIS A 76 -16.17 23.82 11.27
C HIS A 76 -16.87 25.17 11.20
N THR A 77 -17.93 25.34 11.97
CA THR A 77 -18.73 26.57 11.99
C THR A 77 -18.04 27.66 12.82
N ALA A 78 -18.53 28.91 12.71
CA ALA A 78 -18.02 29.99 13.55
C ALA A 78 -18.26 29.76 15.05
N GLU A 79 -19.40 29.16 15.40
CA GLU A 79 -19.78 28.80 16.77
C GLU A 79 -18.81 27.78 17.38
N ILE A 80 -18.51 26.71 16.63
CA ILE A 80 -17.56 25.68 17.07
C ILE A 80 -16.16 26.30 17.24
N ARG A 81 -15.72 27.14 16.30
CA ARG A 81 -14.44 27.86 16.41
C ARG A 81 -14.37 28.79 17.61
N ALA A 82 -15.47 29.47 17.93
CA ALA A 82 -15.52 30.42 19.05
C ALA A 82 -15.39 29.73 20.41
N ALA A 83 -15.69 28.44 20.50
CA ALA A 83 -15.53 27.67 21.73
C ALA A 83 -14.07 27.29 22.04
N ARG A 84 -13.13 27.57 21.14
CA ARG A 84 -11.70 27.22 21.33
C ARG A 84 -11.14 27.81 22.62
N ASP A 85 -10.57 26.94 23.43
CA ASP A 85 -9.90 27.30 24.67
C ASP A 85 -8.62 26.47 24.81
N THR A 86 -7.55 26.95 24.18
CA THR A 86 -6.22 26.33 24.22
C THR A 86 -5.54 26.52 25.58
N VAL A 87 -5.80 27.65 26.25
CA VAL A 87 -5.17 27.97 27.55
C VAL A 87 -5.73 27.08 28.66
N GLY A 88 -7.04 26.80 28.62
CA GLY A 88 -7.71 25.90 29.56
C GLY A 88 -7.82 24.45 29.07
N ASP A 89 -7.09 24.05 28.04
CA ASP A 89 -7.04 22.65 27.59
C ASP A 89 -5.99 21.87 28.39
N ILE A 90 -6.45 21.02 29.31
CA ILE A 90 -5.59 20.17 30.15
C ILE A 90 -4.80 19.13 29.35
N GLY A 91 -5.14 18.92 28.07
CA GLY A 91 -4.50 17.95 27.20
C GLY A 91 -3.22 18.45 26.53
N THR A 92 -2.90 19.75 26.59
CA THR A 92 -1.73 20.32 25.88
C THR A 92 -0.40 19.79 26.39
N ASP A 93 -0.32 19.44 27.67
CA ASP A 93 0.89 18.94 28.32
C ASP A 93 0.97 17.40 28.32
N LEU A 94 -0.06 16.72 27.82
CA LEU A 94 -0.08 15.26 27.70
C LEU A 94 0.71 14.85 26.45
N SER A 95 1.88 14.26 26.67
CA SER A 95 2.71 13.69 25.61
C SER A 95 3.10 12.26 25.96
N HIS A 96 3.32 11.43 24.95
CA HIS A 96 3.90 10.10 25.11
C HIS A 96 5.34 10.11 24.58
N PRO A 97 6.32 9.46 25.25
CA PRO A 97 7.72 9.47 24.80
C PRO A 97 7.92 8.97 23.36
N GLN A 98 7.03 8.09 22.88
CA GLN A 98 7.05 7.61 21.48
C GLN A 98 6.56 8.66 20.47
N GLU A 99 6.12 9.85 20.89
CA GLU A 99 5.76 10.94 19.99
C GLU A 99 6.97 11.74 19.48
N GLU A 100 8.07 11.73 20.22
CA GLU A 100 9.26 12.54 19.94
C GLU A 100 10.06 12.04 18.73
N GLN A 101 9.97 10.75 18.42
CA GLN A 101 10.72 10.12 17.34
C GLN A 101 9.81 9.37 16.37
N ARG A 102 10.18 9.41 15.09
CA ARG A 102 9.55 8.63 14.01
C ARG A 102 10.65 7.86 13.28
N ALA A 103 10.54 6.54 13.26
CA ALA A 103 11.58 5.68 12.71
C ALA A 103 11.60 5.64 11.17
N SER A 104 10.48 5.93 10.52
CA SER A 104 10.34 5.90 9.07
C SER A 104 9.12 6.68 8.57
N ILE A 105 9.08 6.99 7.27
CA ILE A 105 7.90 7.55 6.61
C ILE A 105 6.67 6.65 6.81
N LYS A 106 6.82 5.32 6.74
CA LYS A 106 5.73 4.38 6.99
C LYS A 106 5.15 4.57 8.40
N SER A 107 6.01 4.64 9.42
CA SER A 107 5.57 4.85 10.81
C SER A 107 4.91 6.23 11.01
N LEU A 108 5.39 7.27 10.32
CA LEU A 108 4.81 8.61 10.35
C LEU A 108 3.40 8.61 9.75
N LEU A 109 3.21 7.98 8.59
CA LEU A 109 1.92 7.92 7.92
C LEU A 109 0.91 7.08 8.72
N GLN A 110 1.33 5.91 9.23
CA GLN A 110 0.47 5.07 10.07
C GLN A 110 -0.01 5.82 11.32
N ALA A 111 0.90 6.49 12.04
CA ALA A 111 0.52 7.28 13.22
C ALA A 111 -0.50 8.38 12.88
N ASN A 112 -0.33 9.07 11.75
CA ASN A 112 -1.28 10.10 11.32
C ASN A 112 -2.62 9.53 10.85
N PHE A 113 -2.64 8.38 10.17
CA PHE A 113 -3.90 7.69 9.85
C PHE A 113 -4.66 7.31 11.13
N CYS A 114 -3.99 6.71 12.12
CA CYS A 114 -4.61 6.39 13.41
C CYS A 114 -5.23 7.65 14.06
N ARG A 115 -4.46 8.74 14.17
CA ARG A 115 -4.94 10.01 14.76
C ARG A 115 -6.14 10.59 14.02
N VAL A 116 -6.12 10.57 12.68
CA VAL A 116 -7.26 11.01 11.86
C VAL A 116 -8.49 10.13 12.10
N GLN A 117 -8.30 8.81 12.18
CA GLN A 117 -9.39 7.87 12.41
C GLN A 117 -10.01 8.00 13.82
N GLU A 118 -9.16 8.19 14.84
CA GLU A 118 -9.59 8.49 16.21
C GLU A 118 -10.37 9.80 16.27
N ALA A 119 -9.84 10.87 15.69
CA ALA A 119 -10.50 12.17 15.66
C ALA A 119 -11.85 12.11 14.91
N LEU A 120 -11.91 11.41 13.76
CA LEU A 120 -13.16 11.17 13.05
C LEU A 120 -14.16 10.34 13.86
N ARG A 121 -13.70 9.42 14.70
CA ARG A 121 -14.57 8.65 15.60
C ARG A 121 -15.17 9.55 16.68
N VAL A 122 -14.39 10.46 17.24
CA VAL A 122 -14.88 11.48 18.18
C VAL A 122 -15.90 12.39 17.50
N LEU A 123 -15.60 12.88 16.29
CA LEU A 123 -16.52 13.70 15.50
C LEU A 123 -17.81 12.96 15.11
N GLU A 124 -17.73 11.66 14.81
CA GLU A 124 -18.90 10.82 14.54
C GLU A 124 -19.84 10.75 15.74
N GLU A 125 -19.30 10.52 16.95
CA GLU A 125 -20.11 10.31 18.15
C GLU A 125 -20.59 11.63 18.77
N TYR A 126 -19.69 12.58 19.05
CA TYR A 126 -20.07 13.90 19.59
C TYR A 126 -20.83 14.74 18.57
N GLY A 127 -20.57 14.55 17.27
CA GLY A 127 -21.31 15.25 16.21
C GLY A 127 -22.80 14.93 16.24
N LYS A 128 -23.22 13.76 16.74
CA LYS A 128 -24.65 13.43 16.90
C LYS A 128 -25.37 14.32 17.92
N LEU A 129 -24.64 14.87 18.90
CA LEU A 129 -25.16 15.82 19.88
C LEU A 129 -25.33 17.22 19.27
N TYR A 130 -24.58 17.55 18.22
CA TYR A 130 -24.73 18.79 17.46
C TYR A 130 -25.78 18.67 16.35
N SER A 131 -25.69 17.61 15.55
CA SER A 131 -26.50 17.38 14.36
C SER A 131 -26.39 15.92 13.90
N SER A 132 -27.53 15.26 13.67
CA SER A 132 -27.55 13.88 13.14
C SER A 132 -26.89 13.78 11.76
N ASN A 133 -26.90 14.85 10.96
CA ASN A 133 -26.21 14.91 9.67
C ASN A 133 -24.68 14.93 9.82
N MET A 134 -24.18 15.61 10.86
CA MET A 134 -22.74 15.66 11.16
C MET A 134 -22.23 14.25 11.51
N GLY A 135 -22.93 13.52 12.38
CA GLY A 135 -22.58 12.14 12.72
C GLY A 135 -22.56 11.21 11.49
N LYS A 136 -23.56 11.32 10.61
CA LYS A 136 -23.59 10.54 9.35
C LYS A 136 -22.42 10.90 8.43
N ALA A 137 -22.10 12.19 8.29
CA ALA A 137 -21.00 12.66 7.45
C ALA A 137 -19.66 12.09 7.93
N PHE A 138 -19.36 12.16 9.22
CA PHE A 138 -18.08 11.67 9.74
C PHE A 138 -17.95 10.15 9.76
N LYS A 139 -19.06 9.41 9.89
CA LYS A 139 -19.05 7.97 9.62
C LYS A 139 -18.58 7.66 8.20
N GLN A 140 -19.10 8.37 7.19
CA GLN A 140 -18.71 8.18 5.80
C GLN A 140 -17.26 8.63 5.54
N MET A 141 -16.83 9.75 6.11
CA MET A 141 -15.44 10.20 6.00
C MET A 141 -14.47 9.19 6.62
N ARG A 142 -14.83 8.58 7.76
CA ARG A 142 -14.01 7.55 8.42
C ARG A 142 -13.78 6.35 7.50
N TYR A 143 -14.82 5.87 6.82
CA TYR A 143 -14.65 4.79 5.83
C TYR A 143 -13.77 5.19 4.66
N ARG A 144 -13.91 6.43 4.16
CA ARG A 144 -13.03 6.93 3.09
C ARG A 144 -11.57 7.02 3.53
N VAL A 145 -11.31 7.38 4.78
CA VAL A 145 -9.94 7.37 5.33
C VAL A 145 -9.38 5.96 5.42
N TYR A 146 -10.18 4.94 5.77
CA TYR A 146 -9.73 3.54 5.72
C TYR A 146 -9.37 3.08 4.30
N THR A 147 -10.18 3.47 3.31
CA THR A 147 -9.88 3.19 1.90
C THR A 147 -8.62 3.92 1.45
N LEU A 148 -8.44 5.17 1.85
CA LEU A 148 -7.25 5.97 1.53
C LEU A 148 -5.98 5.34 2.13
N GLU A 149 -6.00 4.97 3.41
CA GLU A 149 -4.88 4.28 4.07
C GLU A 149 -4.53 2.99 3.32
N SER A 150 -5.54 2.16 3.06
CA SER A 150 -5.36 0.89 2.36
C SER A 150 -4.73 1.09 0.99
N SER A 151 -5.22 2.07 0.22
CA SER A 151 -4.74 2.39 -1.12
C SER A 151 -3.30 2.90 -1.10
N LEU A 152 -2.95 3.76 -0.15
CA LEU A 152 -1.61 4.29 0.00
C LEU A 152 -0.59 3.18 0.32
N MET A 153 -0.97 2.24 1.19
CA MET A 153 -0.11 1.12 1.57
C MET A 153 0.09 0.13 0.41
N GLY A 154 -0.93 -0.16 -0.38
CA GLY A 154 -0.79 -1.02 -1.57
C GLY A 154 -0.07 -0.35 -2.74
N TYR A 155 -0.11 0.98 -2.84
CA TYR A 155 0.57 1.73 -3.89
C TYR A 155 2.08 1.49 -3.93
N GLN A 156 2.73 1.37 -2.76
CA GLN A 156 4.16 1.09 -2.68
C GLN A 156 4.54 -0.27 -3.32
N ARG A 157 3.73 -1.30 -3.09
CA ARG A 157 3.95 -2.63 -3.70
C ARG A 157 3.84 -2.56 -5.21
N HIS A 158 2.81 -1.88 -5.72
CA HIS A 158 2.61 -1.74 -7.15
C HIS A 158 3.74 -0.93 -7.80
N GLN A 159 4.18 0.19 -7.21
CA GLN A 159 5.35 0.92 -7.71
C GLN A 159 6.61 0.05 -7.76
N LEU A 160 6.83 -0.78 -6.72
CA LEU A 160 7.95 -1.70 -6.67
C LEU A 160 7.86 -2.76 -7.78
N LEU A 161 6.67 -3.29 -8.07
CA LEU A 161 6.42 -4.20 -9.18
C LEU A 161 6.74 -3.52 -10.53
N TRP A 162 6.24 -2.29 -10.76
CA TRP A 162 6.45 -1.54 -11.99
C TRP A 162 7.93 -1.25 -12.27
N ARG A 163 8.72 -0.95 -11.23
CA ARG A 163 10.17 -0.67 -11.34
C ARG A 163 11.05 -1.93 -11.33
N SER A 164 10.49 -3.11 -11.05
CA SER A 164 11.25 -4.36 -11.01
C SER A 164 11.48 -4.86 -12.44
N HIS A 165 12.75 -4.89 -12.85
CA HIS A 165 13.15 -5.38 -14.16
C HIS A 165 13.54 -6.86 -14.16
N LEU A 166 14.04 -7.37 -13.03
CA LEU A 166 14.44 -8.75 -12.88
C LEU A 166 13.59 -9.42 -11.80
N TYR A 167 13.08 -10.61 -12.12
CA TYR A 167 12.22 -11.41 -11.25
C TYR A 167 12.85 -12.79 -11.04
N LEU A 168 13.21 -13.14 -9.81
CA LEU A 168 13.63 -14.51 -9.48
C LEU A 168 12.41 -15.38 -9.17
N VAL A 169 12.28 -16.49 -9.87
CA VAL A 169 11.39 -17.58 -9.46
C VAL A 169 12.23 -18.70 -8.86
N THR A 170 12.01 -19.01 -7.57
CA THR A 170 12.83 -19.99 -6.86
C THR A 170 12.56 -21.41 -7.34
N SER A 171 13.49 -22.30 -7.04
CA SER A 171 13.31 -23.75 -7.07
C SER A 171 13.83 -24.35 -5.76
N PRO A 172 13.34 -25.52 -5.33
CA PRO A 172 13.87 -26.19 -4.14
C PRO A 172 15.39 -26.36 -4.24
N SER A 173 16.11 -26.00 -3.17
CA SER A 173 17.56 -26.06 -3.05
C SER A 173 17.96 -25.98 -1.57
N ASP A 174 18.99 -26.71 -1.17
CA ASP A 174 19.54 -26.63 0.19
C ASP A 174 20.11 -25.24 0.50
N ASN A 175 20.51 -24.50 -0.53
CA ASN A 175 21.06 -23.15 -0.43
C ASN A 175 20.03 -22.05 -0.77
N LEU A 176 18.73 -22.35 -0.66
CA LEU A 176 17.64 -21.43 -1.06
C LEU A 176 17.82 -20.01 -0.48
N PHE A 177 17.97 -19.89 0.83
CA PHE A 177 18.05 -18.58 1.49
C PHE A 177 19.33 -17.83 1.12
N ALA A 178 20.47 -18.51 1.10
CA ALA A 178 21.76 -17.91 0.75
C ALA A 178 21.78 -17.42 -0.71
N THR A 179 21.15 -18.17 -1.61
CA THR A 179 21.03 -17.81 -3.03
C THR A 179 20.12 -16.62 -3.23
N VAL A 180 18.95 -16.60 -2.57
CA VAL A 180 18.03 -15.46 -2.61
C VAL A 180 18.68 -14.23 -1.99
N GLU A 181 19.34 -14.34 -0.84
CA GLU A 181 20.04 -13.20 -0.23
C GLU A 181 21.14 -12.64 -1.15
N SER A 182 21.91 -13.52 -1.81
CA SER A 182 22.94 -13.10 -2.76
C SER A 182 22.33 -12.35 -3.96
N ALA A 183 21.20 -12.82 -4.48
CA ALA A 183 20.47 -12.11 -5.53
C ALA A 183 19.93 -10.76 -5.05
N LEU A 184 19.39 -10.68 -3.83
CA LEU A 184 18.94 -9.41 -3.22
C LEU A 184 20.10 -8.41 -3.05
N LYS A 185 21.28 -8.87 -2.60
CA LYS A 185 22.51 -8.05 -2.54
C LYS A 185 22.95 -7.56 -3.93
N GLY A 186 22.64 -8.33 -4.98
CA GLY A 186 22.86 -7.95 -6.37
C GLY A 186 21.87 -6.90 -6.91
N GLY A 187 20.86 -6.51 -6.13
CA GLY A 187 19.86 -5.49 -6.50
C GLY A 187 18.52 -6.06 -6.97
N LEU A 188 18.26 -7.35 -6.77
CA LEU A 188 16.97 -7.95 -7.09
C LEU A 188 15.85 -7.38 -6.19
N THR A 189 14.70 -7.04 -6.77
CA THR A 189 13.57 -6.42 -6.05
C THR A 189 12.27 -7.23 -6.06
N LEU A 190 12.25 -8.38 -6.73
CA LEU A 190 11.06 -9.22 -6.86
C LEU A 190 11.45 -10.70 -6.84
N VAL A 191 10.88 -11.45 -5.89
CA VAL A 191 11.13 -12.89 -5.67
C VAL A 191 9.81 -13.65 -5.63
N GLN A 192 9.75 -14.80 -6.30
CA GLN A 192 8.64 -15.75 -6.24
C GLN A 192 9.11 -16.97 -5.47
N TYR A 193 8.48 -17.27 -4.34
CA TYR A 193 8.68 -18.55 -3.70
C TYR A 193 7.83 -19.61 -4.41
N ARG A 194 8.51 -20.56 -5.04
CA ARG A 194 7.90 -21.69 -5.76
C ARG A 194 8.45 -23.02 -5.26
N ASP A 195 7.59 -23.74 -4.55
CA ASP A 195 7.80 -25.13 -4.15
C ASP A 195 6.49 -25.92 -4.34
N LYS A 196 6.51 -26.89 -5.26
CA LYS A 196 5.34 -27.72 -5.59
C LYS A 196 5.28 -29.05 -4.84
N ASN A 197 6.34 -29.42 -4.12
CA ASN A 197 6.51 -30.78 -3.64
C ASN A 197 6.56 -30.88 -2.11
N SER A 198 7.06 -29.85 -1.41
CA SER A 198 7.14 -29.89 0.06
C SER A 198 5.77 -29.78 0.73
N ASP A 199 5.70 -30.24 1.97
CA ASP A 199 4.53 -30.08 2.83
C ASP A 199 4.28 -28.61 3.18
N ASP A 200 3.02 -28.27 3.47
CA ASP A 200 2.61 -26.89 3.74
C ASP A 200 3.30 -26.29 4.97
N THR A 201 3.61 -27.09 6.00
CA THR A 201 4.38 -26.63 7.16
C THR A 201 5.77 -26.13 6.75
N VAL A 202 6.46 -26.88 5.88
CA VAL A 202 7.78 -26.50 5.36
C VAL A 202 7.66 -25.25 4.49
N ARG A 203 6.64 -25.19 3.63
CA ARG A 203 6.38 -24.01 2.80
C ARG A 203 6.14 -22.75 3.64
N LEU A 204 5.36 -22.85 4.71
CA LEU A 204 5.07 -21.73 5.61
C LEU A 204 6.34 -21.23 6.32
N GLU A 205 7.15 -22.15 6.83
CA GLU A 205 8.41 -21.80 7.49
C GLU A 205 9.37 -21.09 6.52
N GLN A 206 9.60 -21.69 5.34
CA GLN A 206 10.48 -21.10 4.33
C GLN A 206 9.95 -19.77 3.79
N ALA A 207 8.66 -19.66 3.50
CA ALA A 207 8.05 -18.43 3.02
C ALA A 207 8.13 -17.31 4.07
N THR A 208 7.98 -17.62 5.36
CA THR A 208 8.13 -16.64 6.45
C THR A 208 9.55 -16.07 6.49
N ILE A 209 10.57 -16.93 6.39
CA ILE A 209 11.98 -16.52 6.35
C ILE A 209 12.26 -15.69 5.09
N LEU A 210 11.80 -16.14 3.92
CA LEU A 210 11.97 -15.40 2.67
C LEU A 210 11.27 -14.03 2.70
N ARG A 211 10.11 -13.92 3.36
CA ARG A 211 9.37 -12.66 3.48
C ARG A 211 10.17 -11.66 4.29
N GLN A 212 10.67 -12.08 5.45
CA GLN A 212 11.53 -11.24 6.29
C GLN A 212 12.80 -10.80 5.54
N LEU A 213 13.44 -11.74 4.84
CA LEU A 213 14.63 -11.48 4.04
C LEU A 213 14.34 -10.46 2.92
N CYS A 214 13.32 -10.69 2.09
CA CYS A 214 12.96 -9.76 1.01
C CYS A 214 12.66 -8.36 1.55
N HIS A 215 11.89 -8.24 2.63
CA HIS A 215 11.52 -6.95 3.20
C HIS A 215 12.73 -6.19 3.77
N ALA A 216 13.71 -6.89 4.36
CA ALA A 216 14.95 -6.29 4.84
C ALA A 216 15.75 -5.62 3.71
N TYR A 217 15.64 -6.12 2.48
CA TYR A 217 16.27 -5.56 1.28
C TYR A 217 15.32 -4.69 0.43
N GLY A 218 14.09 -4.43 0.90
CA GLY A 218 13.11 -3.63 0.15
C GLY A 218 12.59 -4.30 -1.13
N ALA A 219 12.56 -5.63 -1.16
CA ALA A 219 12.05 -6.46 -2.26
C ALA A 219 10.68 -7.07 -1.93
N LEU A 220 9.92 -7.41 -2.97
CA LEU A 220 8.62 -8.09 -2.87
C LEU A 220 8.79 -9.61 -2.81
N LEU A 221 7.95 -10.26 -1.99
CA LEU A 221 7.75 -11.71 -2.04
C LEU A 221 6.38 -12.07 -2.61
N ILE A 222 6.38 -12.88 -3.66
CA ILE A 222 5.19 -13.44 -4.30
C ILE A 222 5.13 -14.95 -4.03
N MET A 223 3.96 -15.44 -3.59
CA MET A 223 3.73 -16.89 -3.43
C MET A 223 3.22 -17.51 -4.73
N ASN A 224 3.82 -18.62 -5.14
CA ASN A 224 3.33 -19.37 -6.30
C ASN A 224 2.08 -20.19 -5.94
N ASP A 225 1.02 -20.07 -6.73
CA ASP A 225 -0.25 -20.81 -6.74
C ASP A 225 -1.13 -20.69 -5.46
N ARG A 226 -0.53 -20.68 -4.27
CA ARG A 226 -1.19 -20.85 -2.97
C ARG A 226 -1.60 -19.52 -2.32
N VAL A 227 -2.84 -19.10 -2.59
CA VAL A 227 -3.48 -17.89 -2.01
C VAL A 227 -3.60 -17.95 -0.49
N ASP A 228 -3.94 -19.11 0.04
CA ASP A 228 -4.05 -19.38 1.47
C ASP A 228 -2.71 -19.19 2.20
N LEU A 229 -1.62 -19.75 1.67
CA LEU A 229 -0.29 -19.59 2.26
C LEU A 229 0.23 -18.16 2.14
N ALA A 230 -0.12 -17.44 1.05
CA ALA A 230 0.20 -16.03 0.89
C ALA A 230 -0.42 -15.15 1.98
N LEU A 231 -1.67 -15.44 2.36
CA LEU A 231 -2.34 -14.77 3.47
C LEU A 231 -1.68 -15.13 4.82
N ALA A 232 -1.38 -16.40 5.03
CA ALA A 232 -0.80 -16.90 6.29
C ALA A 232 0.56 -16.26 6.61
N VAL A 233 1.40 -16.02 5.59
CA VAL A 233 2.75 -15.44 5.77
C VAL A 233 2.83 -13.93 5.50
N ASP A 234 1.68 -13.28 5.24
CA ASP A 234 1.61 -11.88 4.80
C ASP A 234 2.56 -11.57 3.62
N ALA A 235 2.49 -12.41 2.58
CA ALA A 235 3.20 -12.18 1.33
C ALA A 235 2.61 -10.96 0.59
N ASP A 236 3.41 -10.35 -0.29
CA ASP A 236 3.01 -9.17 -1.04
C ASP A 236 2.04 -9.49 -2.18
N GLY A 237 1.95 -10.77 -2.57
CA GLY A 237 1.06 -11.22 -3.62
C GLY A 237 1.16 -12.70 -3.94
N VAL A 238 0.47 -13.08 -5.01
CA VAL A 238 0.50 -14.43 -5.59
C VAL A 238 0.80 -14.39 -7.08
N HIS A 239 1.32 -15.50 -7.61
CA HIS A 239 1.36 -15.76 -9.04
C HIS A 239 0.58 -17.04 -9.33
N LEU A 240 -0.34 -16.98 -10.27
CA LEU A 240 -1.28 -18.06 -10.58
C LEU A 240 -1.05 -18.57 -12.00
N GLY A 241 -1.06 -19.88 -12.18
CA GLY A 241 -1.15 -20.56 -13.46
C GLY A 241 -2.59 -20.68 -13.97
N GLN A 242 -2.75 -21.16 -15.20
CA GLN A 242 -4.06 -21.22 -15.87
C GLN A 242 -5.07 -22.14 -15.15
N GLN A 243 -4.57 -23.18 -14.48
CA GLN A 243 -5.38 -24.18 -13.75
C GLN A 243 -5.52 -23.87 -12.26
N ASP A 244 -4.89 -22.81 -11.77
CA ASP A 244 -4.98 -22.41 -10.36
C ASP A 244 -6.23 -21.56 -10.13
N MET A 245 -6.40 -21.08 -8.89
CA MET A 245 -7.54 -20.23 -8.49
C MET A 245 -7.79 -19.10 -9.51
N PRO A 246 -9.06 -18.84 -9.89
CA PRO A 246 -9.39 -17.70 -10.74
C PRO A 246 -9.00 -16.37 -10.09
N ILE A 247 -8.55 -15.38 -10.89
CA ILE A 247 -8.08 -14.08 -10.38
C ILE A 247 -9.17 -13.38 -9.55
N GLY A 248 -10.43 -13.41 -10.00
CA GLY A 248 -11.53 -12.79 -9.27
C GLY A 248 -11.71 -13.34 -7.86
N LEU A 249 -11.58 -14.66 -7.67
CA LEU A 249 -11.67 -15.28 -6.35
C LEU A 249 -10.42 -14.99 -5.50
N ALA A 250 -9.23 -15.04 -6.10
CA ALA A 250 -7.99 -14.67 -5.43
C ALA A 250 -8.04 -13.21 -4.94
N ARG A 251 -8.58 -12.29 -5.76
CA ARG A 251 -8.78 -10.88 -5.40
C ARG A 251 -9.74 -10.69 -4.23
N GLN A 252 -10.83 -11.47 -4.18
CA GLN A 252 -11.76 -11.45 -3.05
C GLN A 252 -11.10 -11.86 -1.72
N LEU A 253 -10.22 -12.87 -1.75
CA LEU A 253 -9.52 -13.37 -0.56
C LEU A 253 -8.34 -12.47 -0.15
N LEU A 254 -7.54 -12.02 -1.11
CA LEU A 254 -6.32 -11.25 -0.86
C LEU A 254 -6.59 -9.76 -0.58
N GLY A 255 -7.76 -9.28 -1.00
CA GLY A 255 -8.12 -7.88 -0.99
C GLY A 255 -7.52 -7.09 -2.16
N PRO A 256 -7.84 -5.78 -2.24
CA PRO A 256 -7.49 -4.95 -3.39
C PRO A 256 -6.00 -4.58 -3.50
N GLN A 257 -5.19 -4.86 -2.47
CA GLN A 257 -3.84 -4.28 -2.34
C GLN A 257 -2.69 -5.24 -2.63
N ARG A 258 -2.93 -6.56 -2.57
CA ARG A 258 -1.90 -7.57 -2.85
C ARG A 258 -1.77 -7.79 -4.35
N ILE A 259 -0.57 -8.10 -4.79
CA ILE A 259 -0.26 -8.30 -6.20
C ILE A 259 -0.79 -9.67 -6.66
N ILE A 260 -1.41 -9.74 -7.83
CA ILE A 260 -1.85 -10.98 -8.47
C ILE A 260 -1.23 -11.05 -9.87
N GLY A 261 -0.28 -11.97 -10.03
CA GLY A 261 0.31 -12.32 -11.32
C GLY A 261 -0.42 -13.47 -12.00
N ARG A 262 -0.39 -13.50 -13.33
CA ARG A 262 -0.91 -14.63 -14.12
C ARG A 262 0.11 -15.12 -15.14
N SER A 263 0.35 -16.43 -15.21
CA SER A 263 1.11 -17.04 -16.31
C SER A 263 0.28 -17.03 -17.60
N THR A 264 0.88 -16.61 -18.71
CA THR A 264 0.24 -16.54 -20.03
C THR A 264 1.16 -17.12 -21.09
N THR A 265 0.59 -17.81 -22.07
CA THR A 265 1.33 -18.53 -23.13
C THR A 265 0.96 -18.07 -24.54
N ASN A 266 -0.04 -17.19 -24.67
CA ASN A 266 -0.53 -16.66 -25.94
C ASN A 266 -1.33 -15.36 -25.71
N SER A 267 -1.64 -14.66 -26.80
CA SER A 267 -2.37 -13.38 -26.77
C SER A 267 -3.75 -13.49 -26.13
N GLU A 268 -4.51 -14.57 -26.35
CA GLU A 268 -5.85 -14.74 -25.75
C GLU A 268 -5.77 -14.83 -24.22
N GLU A 269 -4.82 -15.59 -23.70
CA GLU A 269 -4.56 -15.70 -22.25
C GLU A 269 -4.12 -14.36 -21.66
N MET A 270 -3.32 -13.57 -22.39
CA MET A 270 -2.93 -12.22 -21.99
C MET A 270 -4.14 -11.31 -21.81
N HIS A 271 -4.98 -11.18 -22.84
CA HIS A 271 -6.16 -10.31 -22.78
C HIS A 271 -7.12 -10.76 -21.68
N ARG A 272 -7.30 -12.08 -21.50
CA ARG A 272 -8.11 -12.61 -20.42
C ARG A 272 -7.55 -12.21 -19.05
N ALA A 273 -6.25 -12.40 -18.82
CA ALA A 273 -5.61 -12.03 -17.56
C ALA A 273 -5.76 -10.53 -17.24
N ILE A 274 -5.59 -9.67 -18.26
CA ILE A 274 -5.77 -8.22 -18.12
C ILE A 274 -7.22 -7.89 -17.76
N ASN A 275 -8.19 -8.45 -18.49
CA ASN A 275 -9.62 -8.21 -18.27
C ASN A 275 -10.10 -8.72 -16.90
N GLU A 276 -9.50 -9.80 -16.39
CA GLU A 276 -9.78 -10.33 -15.05
C GLU A 276 -9.11 -9.52 -13.92
N GLY A 277 -8.25 -8.55 -14.24
CA GLY A 277 -7.61 -7.65 -13.29
C GLY A 277 -6.31 -8.18 -12.69
N ALA A 278 -5.50 -8.92 -13.47
CA ALA A 278 -4.12 -9.22 -13.10
C ALA A 278 -3.29 -7.94 -12.97
N ASP A 279 -2.43 -7.88 -11.94
CA ASP A 279 -1.53 -6.75 -11.72
C ASP A 279 -0.25 -6.86 -12.56
N TYR A 280 0.11 -8.08 -12.98
CA TYR A 280 1.16 -8.35 -13.98
C TYR A 280 0.97 -9.73 -14.62
N ILE A 281 1.70 -10.00 -15.69
CA ILE A 281 1.70 -11.31 -16.35
C ILE A 281 3.10 -11.89 -16.55
N GLY A 282 3.21 -13.21 -16.52
CA GLY A 282 4.37 -13.93 -17.02
C GLY A 282 4.14 -14.31 -18.48
N VAL A 283 5.04 -13.90 -19.38
CA VAL A 283 4.96 -14.13 -20.83
C VAL A 283 5.93 -15.25 -21.18
N GLY A 284 5.42 -16.47 -21.37
CA GLY A 284 6.26 -17.62 -21.71
C GLY A 284 5.62 -18.98 -21.44
N PRO A 285 6.36 -20.09 -21.62
CA PRO A 285 7.81 -20.14 -21.78
C PRO A 285 8.28 -19.67 -23.16
N ILE A 286 9.37 -18.89 -23.23
CA ILE A 286 9.95 -18.39 -24.50
C ILE A 286 10.79 -19.46 -25.20
N TYR A 287 11.60 -20.19 -24.43
CA TYR A 287 12.38 -21.32 -24.90
C TYR A 287 11.87 -22.62 -24.26
N GLU A 288 12.18 -23.77 -24.85
CA GLU A 288 11.91 -25.05 -24.20
C GLU A 288 12.64 -25.13 -22.86
N THR A 289 11.94 -25.57 -21.81
CA THR A 289 12.53 -25.69 -20.47
C THR A 289 12.26 -27.05 -19.85
N PRO A 290 13.24 -27.66 -19.17
CA PRO A 290 13.01 -28.87 -18.38
C PRO A 290 12.05 -28.64 -17.20
N THR A 291 11.95 -27.40 -16.72
CA THR A 291 11.17 -27.01 -15.53
C THR A 291 9.65 -27.11 -15.74
N LYS A 292 9.18 -27.15 -17.00
CA LYS A 292 7.78 -27.42 -17.39
C LYS A 292 7.78 -28.34 -18.62
N ALA A 293 8.11 -29.61 -18.43
CA ALA A 293 8.10 -30.62 -19.50
C ALA A 293 6.73 -30.68 -20.19
N GLY A 294 6.72 -30.58 -21.53
CA GLY A 294 5.52 -30.78 -22.38
C GLY A 294 4.75 -29.53 -22.82
N LYS A 295 5.18 -28.31 -22.47
CA LYS A 295 4.62 -27.08 -23.07
C LYS A 295 5.46 -26.61 -24.25
N VAL A 296 4.83 -26.47 -25.42
CA VAL A 296 5.44 -25.83 -26.60
C VAL A 296 5.86 -24.41 -26.22
N ALA A 297 7.06 -24.03 -26.61
CA ALA A 297 7.56 -22.68 -26.41
C ALA A 297 6.70 -21.67 -27.17
N ALA A 298 6.28 -20.59 -26.50
CA ALA A 298 5.52 -19.49 -27.11
C ALA A 298 6.39 -18.65 -28.07
N GLY A 299 7.72 -18.73 -27.92
CA GLY A 299 8.68 -18.03 -28.77
C GLY A 299 8.75 -16.52 -28.55
N LEU A 300 9.64 -15.87 -29.31
CA LEU A 300 9.87 -14.41 -29.27
C LEU A 300 8.73 -13.61 -29.92
N GLU A 301 7.92 -14.23 -30.76
CA GLU A 301 6.74 -13.59 -31.36
C GLU A 301 5.73 -13.17 -30.29
N TYR A 302 5.51 -14.00 -29.27
CA TYR A 302 4.61 -13.66 -28.18
C TYR A 302 5.18 -12.54 -27.29
N VAL A 303 6.51 -12.47 -27.12
CA VAL A 303 7.18 -11.35 -26.44
C VAL A 303 6.95 -10.05 -27.19
N SER A 304 7.14 -10.06 -28.51
CA SER A 304 6.91 -8.90 -29.38
C SER A 304 5.45 -8.45 -29.33
N TYR A 305 4.51 -9.39 -29.28
CA TYR A 305 3.09 -9.10 -29.12
C TYR A 305 2.79 -8.43 -27.78
N ALA A 306 3.34 -8.95 -26.67
CA ALA A 306 3.14 -8.40 -25.34
C ALA A 306 3.73 -6.98 -25.23
N ALA A 307 4.89 -6.72 -25.83
CA ALA A 307 5.52 -5.41 -25.87
C ALA A 307 4.63 -4.34 -26.51
N GLN A 308 3.86 -4.70 -27.54
CA GLN A 308 2.99 -3.78 -28.26
C GLN A 308 1.60 -3.60 -27.62
N ASN A 309 1.13 -4.57 -26.84
CA ASN A 309 -0.28 -4.66 -26.46
C ASN A 309 -0.55 -4.72 -24.95
N SER A 310 0.45 -4.96 -24.10
CA SER A 310 0.22 -5.07 -22.65
C SER A 310 0.25 -3.69 -21.96
N PRO A 311 -0.85 -3.24 -21.33
CA PRO A 311 -0.88 -1.99 -20.56
C PRO A 311 -0.41 -2.16 -19.11
N ILE A 312 -0.13 -3.40 -18.68
CA ILE A 312 0.35 -3.76 -17.34
C ILE A 312 1.77 -4.33 -17.43
N PRO A 313 2.52 -4.37 -16.31
CA PRO A 313 3.84 -4.98 -16.28
C PRO A 313 3.77 -6.44 -16.72
N TRP A 314 4.78 -6.87 -17.44
CA TRP A 314 4.90 -8.24 -17.89
C TRP A 314 6.36 -8.67 -17.82
N PHE A 315 6.59 -9.95 -17.53
CA PHE A 315 7.92 -10.53 -17.41
C PHE A 315 8.06 -11.67 -18.41
N ALA A 316 8.97 -11.49 -19.36
CA ALA A 316 9.41 -12.58 -20.24
C ALA A 316 10.00 -13.71 -19.38
N ILE A 317 9.56 -14.96 -19.58
CA ILE A 317 10.01 -16.10 -18.76
C ILE A 317 10.20 -17.35 -19.62
N GLY A 318 11.12 -18.21 -19.18
CA GLY A 318 11.28 -19.57 -19.71
C GLY A 318 12.56 -19.71 -20.49
N GLY A 319 13.60 -20.24 -19.82
CA GLY A 319 14.89 -20.57 -20.45
C GLY A 319 15.84 -19.38 -20.63
N ILE A 320 15.51 -18.22 -20.05
CA ILE A 320 16.34 -17.01 -20.14
C ILE A 320 17.57 -17.14 -19.23
N ASP A 321 18.74 -16.81 -19.77
CA ASP A 321 20.02 -16.68 -19.07
C ASP A 321 20.90 -15.59 -19.71
N ALA A 322 22.16 -15.48 -19.26
CA ALA A 322 23.10 -14.47 -19.71
C ALA A 322 23.44 -14.53 -21.21
N ASN A 323 23.24 -15.67 -21.87
CA ASN A 323 23.61 -15.90 -23.26
C ASN A 323 22.50 -15.51 -24.25
N ASN A 324 21.23 -15.59 -23.83
CA ASN A 324 20.07 -15.35 -24.70
C ASN A 324 19.20 -14.16 -24.28
N ILE A 325 19.54 -13.47 -23.18
CA ILE A 325 18.77 -12.30 -22.71
C ILE A 325 18.65 -11.20 -23.77
N ASN A 326 19.67 -11.03 -24.64
CA ASN A 326 19.65 -10.00 -25.67
C ASN A 326 18.55 -10.26 -26.71
N ASP A 327 18.33 -11.51 -27.14
CA ASP A 327 17.26 -11.84 -28.09
C ASP A 327 15.87 -11.47 -27.54
N VAL A 328 15.70 -11.64 -26.22
CA VAL A 328 14.45 -11.33 -25.52
C VAL A 328 14.26 -9.81 -25.37
N ILE A 329 15.35 -9.07 -25.13
CA ILE A 329 15.36 -7.61 -25.11
C ILE A 329 15.06 -7.06 -26.51
N ASP A 330 15.67 -7.62 -27.55
CA ASP A 330 15.47 -7.21 -28.96
C ASP A 330 14.01 -7.46 -29.40
N ALA A 331 13.36 -8.47 -28.84
CA ALA A 331 11.91 -8.70 -28.99
C ALA A 331 11.02 -7.72 -28.18
N GLY A 332 11.60 -6.77 -27.45
CA GLY A 332 10.89 -5.70 -26.74
C GLY A 332 10.72 -5.93 -25.24
N ALA A 333 11.37 -6.92 -24.62
CA ALA A 333 11.27 -7.13 -23.18
C ALA A 333 12.09 -6.14 -22.36
N GLU A 334 11.41 -5.38 -21.52
CA GLU A 334 12.04 -4.54 -20.49
C GLU A 334 12.23 -5.25 -19.16
N ARG A 335 11.57 -6.41 -18.99
CA ARG A 335 11.56 -7.17 -17.74
C ARG A 335 11.61 -8.67 -18.02
N VAL A 336 12.41 -9.38 -17.25
CA VAL A 336 12.62 -10.82 -17.40
C VAL A 336 12.50 -11.53 -16.05
N ALA A 337 11.98 -12.75 -16.09
CA ALA A 337 11.97 -13.67 -14.97
C ALA A 337 12.89 -14.86 -15.24
N VAL A 338 13.71 -15.20 -14.25
CA VAL A 338 14.71 -16.26 -14.32
C VAL A 338 14.55 -17.25 -13.17
N VAL A 339 14.90 -18.51 -13.43
CA VAL A 339 14.94 -19.58 -12.41
C VAL A 339 16.39 -20.04 -12.26
N ARG A 340 16.84 -20.91 -13.18
CA ARG A 340 18.15 -21.57 -13.12
C ARG A 340 19.32 -20.59 -13.17
N SER A 341 19.20 -19.51 -13.97
CA SER A 341 20.27 -18.52 -14.12
C SER A 341 20.72 -17.90 -12.80
N LEU A 342 19.86 -17.88 -11.76
CA LEU A 342 20.24 -17.42 -10.41
C LEU A 342 20.30 -18.58 -9.42
N MET A 343 19.31 -19.49 -9.44
CA MET A 343 19.25 -20.60 -8.49
C MET A 343 20.43 -21.59 -8.61
N GLN A 344 21.11 -21.63 -9.75
CA GLN A 344 22.27 -22.50 -10.02
C GLN A 344 23.55 -21.70 -10.31
N ALA A 345 23.55 -20.40 -10.05
CA ALA A 345 24.74 -19.58 -10.24
C ALA A 345 25.75 -19.81 -9.12
N GLU A 346 27.03 -19.96 -9.45
CA GLU A 346 28.11 -19.96 -8.46
C GLU A 346 28.21 -18.61 -7.72
N GLN A 347 27.91 -17.51 -8.43
CA GLN A 347 27.95 -16.15 -7.88
C GLN A 347 26.64 -15.40 -8.20
N PRO A 348 25.52 -15.70 -7.50
CA PRO A 348 24.21 -15.12 -7.80
C PRO A 348 24.18 -13.58 -7.75
N THR A 349 24.99 -12.97 -6.89
CA THR A 349 25.16 -11.51 -6.80
C THR A 349 25.62 -10.91 -8.14
N LEU A 350 26.71 -11.45 -8.72
CA LEU A 350 27.27 -10.94 -9.97
C LEU A 350 26.35 -11.19 -11.15
N VAL A 351 25.70 -12.37 -11.20
CA VAL A 351 24.74 -12.68 -12.27
C VAL A 351 23.54 -11.73 -12.20
N THR A 352 23.03 -11.44 -11.01
CA THR A 352 21.94 -10.47 -10.83
C THR A 352 22.34 -9.09 -11.35
N GLN A 353 23.52 -8.59 -10.96
CA GLN A 353 24.03 -7.29 -11.42
C GLN A 353 24.21 -7.26 -12.94
N TYR A 354 24.73 -8.32 -13.53
CA TYR A 354 24.89 -8.44 -14.98
C TYR A 354 23.52 -8.36 -15.69
N LEU A 355 22.55 -9.17 -15.28
CA LEU A 355 21.22 -9.20 -15.92
C LEU A 355 20.52 -7.84 -15.79
N LEU A 356 20.58 -7.21 -14.62
CA LEU A 356 20.06 -5.85 -14.42
C LEU A 356 20.76 -4.82 -15.31
N SER A 357 22.08 -4.93 -15.51
CA SER A 357 22.82 -4.03 -16.39
C SER A 357 22.37 -4.15 -17.85
N GLN A 358 22.02 -5.34 -18.33
CA GLN A 358 21.49 -5.52 -19.69
C GLN A 358 20.11 -4.89 -19.83
N LEU A 359 19.21 -5.11 -18.86
CA LEU A 359 17.84 -4.59 -18.89
C LEU A 359 17.78 -3.05 -18.79
N ASN A 360 18.74 -2.44 -18.11
CA ASN A 360 18.82 -0.99 -17.96
C ASN A 360 19.40 -0.25 -19.19
N ARG A 361 20.01 -0.96 -20.15
CA ARG A 361 20.59 -0.34 -21.37
C ARG A 361 19.54 0.30 -22.28
N VAL A 362 18.26 -0.09 -22.17
CA VAL A 362 17.16 0.27 -23.09
C VAL A 362 16.53 1.65 -22.79
N ARG A 363 17.28 2.62 -22.23
CA ARG A 363 16.77 4.00 -22.05
C ARG A 363 17.37 4.98 -23.07
N PRO A 364 16.74 5.20 -24.24
CA PRO A 364 16.63 6.57 -24.75
C PRO A 364 15.73 7.36 -23.79
N GLN A 365 16.14 8.56 -23.41
CA GLN A 365 15.24 9.48 -22.70
C GLN A 365 13.98 9.71 -23.56
N PRO A 366 12.76 9.64 -23.00
CA PRO A 366 11.61 10.17 -23.72
C PRO A 366 11.81 11.66 -23.94
N GLU A 367 11.83 12.09 -25.19
CA GLU A 367 11.71 13.50 -25.55
C GLU A 367 10.47 14.05 -24.86
N ILE A 368 10.66 15.09 -24.05
CA ILE A 368 9.58 15.86 -23.47
C ILE A 368 8.83 16.47 -24.65
N ILE A 369 7.70 15.87 -25.04
CA ILE A 369 6.74 16.51 -25.93
C ILE A 369 6.14 17.66 -25.12
N GLN A 370 6.72 18.85 -25.31
CA GLN A 370 6.05 20.09 -24.99
C GLN A 370 4.86 20.23 -25.95
N ASN A 371 3.64 20.21 -25.40
CA ASN A 371 2.49 20.93 -25.94
C ASN A 371 1.55 21.28 -24.78
#